data_AF-A0A9N9K943-F1
#
_entry.id   AF-A0A9N9K943-F1
#
_cell.length_a   1.000
_cell.length_b   1.000
_cell.length_c   1.000
_cell.angle_alpha   90.00
_cell.angle_beta   90.00
_cell.angle_gamma   90.00
#
_symmetry.space_group_name_H-M   'P 1'
#
loop_
_entity.id
_entity.type
_entity.pdbx_description
1 polymer ?
#
loop_
_entity_poly.entity_id
_entity_poly.type
_entity_poly.pdbx_seq_one_letter_code
_entity_poly.pdbx_strand_id
1 'polypeptide(L)'
;PIAIIIDETTDVKGCNVVNTLFAYHRTTKLVSVDFLEAVNFSTIGGLILQLLTEWKILFNLPKLIASDSTSYMKKCFRKALNPVMQQLKHNTCPAHIVNLIS
;
A
#
# COMPACT_ATOMS: atom_id res chain seq x y z
N PRO A 1 -1.10 -11.55 12.26
CA PRO A 1 -0.61 -11.22 10.89
C PRO A 1 -1.33 -9.97 10.38
N ILE A 2 -0.60 -9.06 9.71
CA ILE A 2 -1.17 -7.82 9.17
C ILE A 2 -1.10 -7.86 7.65
N ALA A 3 -2.18 -7.47 6.99
CA ALA A 3 -2.19 -7.14 5.59
C ALA A 3 -2.28 -5.62 5.44
N ILE A 4 -1.46 -5.07 4.56
CA ILE A 4 -1.46 -3.66 4.19
C ILE A 4 -2.25 -3.54 2.89
N ILE A 5 -3.23 -2.66 2.86
CA ILE A 5 -4.02 -2.37 1.66
C ILE A 5 -3.71 -0.93 1.29
N ILE A 6 -3.23 -0.72 0.07
CA ILE A 6 -2.94 0.59 -0.50
C ILE A 6 -3.87 0.79 -1.67
N ASP A 7 -4.61 1.89 -1.62
CA ASP A 7 -5.51 2.31 -2.67
C ASP A 7 -5.16 3.74 -3.07
N GLU A 8 -4.92 3.94 -4.35
CA GLU A 8 -4.60 5.26 -4.90
C GLU A 8 -5.81 5.76 -5.70
N THR A 9 -6.26 6.96 -5.38
CA THR A 9 -7.32 7.65 -6.10
C THR A 9 -6.90 9.08 -6.40
N THR A 10 -7.66 9.75 -7.26
CA THR A 10 -7.50 11.18 -7.52
C THR A 10 -8.66 11.95 -6.87
N ASP A 11 -8.38 13.05 -6.20
CA ASP A 11 -9.44 13.93 -5.67
C ASP A 11 -10.07 14.79 -6.78
N VAL A 12 -11.13 15.54 -6.43
CA VAL A 12 -11.84 16.42 -7.37
C VAL A 12 -10.98 17.56 -7.94
N LYS A 13 -9.79 17.79 -7.38
CA LYS A 13 -8.83 18.83 -7.78
C LYS A 13 -7.63 18.26 -8.55
N GLY A 14 -7.58 16.95 -8.78
CA GLY A 14 -6.47 16.30 -9.49
C GLY A 14 -5.29 15.91 -8.59
N CYS A 15 -5.41 16.01 -7.27
CA CYS A 15 -4.37 15.58 -6.33
C CYS A 15 -4.40 14.07 -6.14
N ASN A 16 -3.22 13.44 -6.02
CA ASN A 16 -3.14 12.01 -5.71
C ASN A 16 -3.44 11.81 -4.23
N VAL A 17 -4.39 10.91 -3.94
CA VAL A 17 -4.80 10.54 -2.60
C VAL A 17 -4.48 9.07 -2.40
N VAL A 18 -3.70 8.77 -1.37
CA VAL A 18 -3.32 7.41 -1.02
C VAL A 18 -4.00 7.03 0.28
N ASN A 19 -4.92 6.08 0.19
CA ASN A 19 -5.58 5.47 1.33
C ASN A 19 -4.76 4.27 1.78
N THR A 20 -4.31 4.28 3.05
CA THR A 20 -3.63 3.14 3.65
C THR A 20 -4.53 2.51 4.70
N LEU A 21 -4.80 1.21 4.55
CA LEU A 21 -5.54 0.42 5.51
C LEU A 21 -4.69 -0.72 6.05
N PHE A 22 -4.88 -1.03 7.33
CA PHE A 22 -4.39 -2.26 7.93
C PHE A 22 -5.55 -3.22 8.17
N ALA A 23 -5.43 -4.43 7.64
CA ALA A 23 -6.32 -5.53 7.92
C ALA A 23 -5.64 -6.53 8.85
N TYR A 24 -6.29 -6.84 9.96
CA TYR A 24 -5.83 -7.83 10.94
C TYR A 24 -7.04 -8.62 11.47
N HIS A 25 -6.91 -9.95 11.54
CA HIS A 25 -8.02 -10.85 11.85
C HIS A 25 -9.27 -10.60 10.98
N ARG A 26 -10.31 -9.99 11.55
CA ARG A 26 -11.59 -9.67 10.89
C ARG A 26 -11.87 -8.17 10.84
N THR A 27 -10.87 -7.37 11.17
CA THR A 27 -10.99 -5.92 11.25
C THR A 27 -10.10 -5.28 10.21
N THR A 28 -10.68 -4.34 9.46
CA THR A 28 -9.94 -3.45 8.58
C THR A 28 -10.08 -2.05 9.11
N LYS A 29 -8.97 -1.33 9.24
CA LYS A 29 -8.94 0.05 9.72
C LYS A 29 -8.23 0.92 8.70
N LEU A 30 -8.87 2.02 8.31
CA LEU A 30 -8.21 3.12 7.61
C LEU A 30 -7.25 3.79 8.59
N VAL A 31 -5.95 3.70 8.30
CA VAL A 31 -4.90 4.21 9.19
C VAL A 31 -4.33 5.54 8.72
N SER A 32 -4.41 5.83 7.43
CA SER A 32 -4.00 7.11 6.86
C SER A 32 -4.71 7.40 5.54
N VAL A 33 -4.84 8.70 5.26
CA VAL A 33 -5.26 9.27 3.97
C VAL A 33 -4.26 10.37 3.64
N ASP A 34 -3.38 10.11 2.68
CA ASP A 34 -2.24 10.96 2.37
C ASP A 34 -2.42 11.64 1.02
N PHE A 35 -2.25 12.97 0.99
CA PHE A 35 -2.28 13.75 -0.25
C PHE A 35 -0.85 13.93 -0.75
N LEU A 36 -0.55 13.36 -1.91
CA LEU A 36 0.80 13.36 -2.48
C LEU A 36 0.83 14.16 -3.79
N GLU A 37 1.81 15.06 -3.89
CA GLU A 37 2.08 15.81 -5.13
C GLU A 37 2.47 14.85 -6.27
N ALA A 38 3.27 13.82 -5.95
CA ALA A 38 3.66 12.79 -6.91
C ALA A 38 3.68 11.39 -6.28
N VAL A 39 3.07 10.45 -6.99
CA VAL A 39 3.04 9.03 -6.67
C VAL A 39 4.08 8.27 -7.49
N ASN A 40 5.04 7.67 -6.79
CA ASN A 40 6.06 6.83 -7.38
C ASN A 40 6.48 5.76 -6.38
N PHE A 41 7.36 4.85 -6.81
CA PHE A 41 7.71 3.69 -6.00
C PHE A 41 8.40 4.06 -4.67
N SER A 42 9.15 5.17 -4.62
CA SER A 42 9.83 5.62 -3.41
C SER A 42 8.91 6.39 -2.48
N THR A 43 8.00 7.22 -2.99
CA THR A 43 7.05 7.95 -2.12
C THR A 43 6.08 7.00 -1.44
N ILE A 44 5.51 6.03 -2.18
CA ILE A 44 4.65 5.00 -1.60
C ILE A 44 5.42 4.12 -0.60
N GLY A 45 6.63 3.70 -0.95
CA GLY A 45 7.45 2.85 -0.07
C GLY A 45 7.81 3.55 1.24
N GLY A 46 8.23 4.81 1.16
CA GLY A 46 8.51 5.66 2.31
C GLY A 46 7.29 5.84 3.20
N LEU A 47 6.13 6.16 2.60
CA LEU A 47 4.87 6.30 3.32
C LEU A 47 4.52 5.04 4.13
N ILE A 48 4.61 3.85 3.51
CA ILE A 48 4.30 2.58 4.19
C ILE A 48 5.26 2.34 5.37
N LEU A 49 6.56 2.54 5.17
CA LEU A 49 7.56 2.32 6.22
C LEU A 49 7.40 3.31 7.38
N GLN A 50 7.07 4.57 7.06
CA GLN A 50 6.75 5.60 8.03
C GLN A 50 5.53 5.20 8.86
N LEU A 51 4.41 4.84 8.22
CA LEU A 51 3.20 4.42 8.92
C LEU A 51 3.42 3.20 9.80
N LEU A 52 4.17 2.19 9.35
CA LEU A 52 4.52 1.05 10.20
C LEU A 52 5.32 1.49 11.44
N THR A 53 6.22 2.45 11.30
CA THR A 53 7.00 3.00 12.41
C THR A 53 6.13 3.79 13.39
N GLU A 54 5.26 4.67 12.88
CA GLU A 54 4.35 5.50 13.68
C GLU A 54 3.36 4.65 14.48
N TRP A 55 2.82 3.59 13.86
CA TRP A 55 1.93 2.64 14.52
C TRP A 55 2.67 1.59 15.36
N LYS A 56 4.00 1.69 15.49
CA LYS A 56 4.86 0.77 16.25
C LYS A 56 4.70 -0.69 15.82
N ILE A 57 4.47 -0.93 14.53
CA ILE A 57 4.33 -2.25 13.94
C ILE A 57 5.71 -2.75 13.53
N LEU A 58 6.12 -3.89 14.09
CA LEU A 58 7.35 -4.55 13.70
C LEU A 58 7.29 -5.01 12.24
N PHE A 59 8.36 -4.76 11.49
CA PHE A 59 8.46 -5.06 10.05
C PHE A 59 8.35 -6.56 9.71
N ASN A 60 8.43 -7.46 10.69
CA ASN A 60 8.20 -8.90 10.48
C ASN A 60 6.70 -9.32 10.54
N LEU A 61 5.81 -8.42 10.97
CA LEU A 61 4.37 -8.68 11.16
C LEU A 61 3.55 -8.57 9.86
N PRO A 62 3.79 -7.58 8.96
CA PRO A 62 3.15 -7.56 7.66
C PRO A 62 3.51 -8.81 6.86
N LYS A 63 2.48 -9.51 6.36
CA LYS A 63 2.63 -10.72 5.52
C LYS A 63 2.12 -10.51 4.10
N LEU A 64 1.26 -9.52 3.91
CA LEU A 64 0.64 -9.24 2.63
C LEU A 64 0.58 -7.73 2.40
N ILE A 65 0.84 -7.31 1.16
CA ILE A 65 0.45 -6.00 0.64
C ILE A 65 -0.46 -6.19 -0.56
N ALA A 66 -1.64 -5.58 -0.52
CA ALA A 66 -2.58 -5.49 -1.62
C ALA A 66 -2.55 -4.07 -2.19
N SER A 67 -2.34 -3.95 -3.50
CA SER A 67 -2.31 -2.65 -4.18
C SER A 67 -2.72 -2.78 -5.63
N ASP A 68 -2.80 -1.67 -6.34
CA ASP A 68 -3.09 -1.64 -7.76
C ASP A 68 -2.01 -2.32 -8.60
N SER A 69 -2.37 -2.65 -9.84
CA SER A 69 -1.52 -3.35 -10.80
C SER A 69 -0.45 -2.48 -11.44
N THR A 70 -0.36 -1.20 -11.06
CA THR A 70 0.51 -0.20 -11.68
C THR A 70 1.99 -0.58 -11.55
N SER A 71 2.81 -0.13 -12.50
CA SER A 71 4.22 -0.51 -12.59
C SER A 71 5.04 -0.02 -11.40
N TYR A 72 4.74 1.17 -10.88
CA TYR A 72 5.43 1.73 -9.72
C TYR A 72 5.03 1.05 -8.41
N MET A 73 3.82 0.51 -8.26
CA MET A 73 3.44 -0.30 -7.09
C MET A 73 4.24 -1.62 -7.05
N LYS A 74 4.36 -2.30 -8.20
CA LYS A 74 5.23 -3.49 -8.31
C LYS A 74 6.70 -3.17 -8.04
N LYS A 75 7.17 -2.01 -8.52
CA LYS A 75 8.53 -1.51 -8.25
C LYS A 75 8.71 -1.16 -6.77
N CYS A 76 7.70 -0.60 -6.11
CA CYS A 76 7.68 -0.27 -4.69
C CYS A 76 7.88 -1.54 -3.86
N PHE A 77 7.07 -2.56 -4.11
CA PHE A 77 7.22 -3.85 -3.46
C PHE A 77 8.65 -4.40 -3.62
N ARG A 78 9.16 -4.48 -4.85
CA ARG A 78 10.47 -5.08 -5.14
C ARG A 78 11.65 -4.30 -4.57
N LYS A 79 11.62 -2.96 -4.65
CA LYS A 79 12.79 -2.10 -4.36
C LYS A 79 12.73 -1.40 -3.00
N ALA A 80 11.56 -1.11 -2.47
CA ALA A 80 11.41 -0.40 -1.19
C ALA A 80 11.01 -1.34 -0.05
N LEU A 81 10.04 -2.23 -0.28
CA LEU A 81 9.46 -3.05 0.80
C LEU A 81 10.19 -4.39 1.01
N ASN A 82 10.45 -5.13 -0.06
CA ASN A 82 11.06 -6.47 0.03
C ASN A 82 12.45 -6.49 0.71
N PRO A 83 13.33 -5.49 0.51
CA PRO A 83 14.60 -5.43 1.24
C PRO A 83 14.44 -5.31 2.76
N VAL A 84 13.34 -4.70 3.22
CA VAL A 84 13.04 -4.47 4.65
C VAL A 84 12.17 -5.60 5.23
N MET A 85 11.28 -6.17 4.42
CA MET A 85 10.25 -7.14 4.81
C MET A 85 10.25 -8.33 3.84
N GLN A 86 11.25 -9.19 3.92
CA GLN A 86 11.44 -10.31 2.97
C GLN A 86 10.29 -11.33 2.97
N GLN A 87 9.54 -11.42 4.06
CA GLN A 87 8.37 -12.29 4.18
C GLN A 87 7.09 -11.73 3.52
N LEU A 88 7.12 -10.47 3.07
CA LEU A 88 5.96 -9.77 2.53
C LEU A 88 5.63 -10.33 1.14
N LYS A 89 4.35 -10.64 0.90
CA LYS A 89 3.84 -10.99 -0.44
C LYS A 89 3.07 -9.83 -1.04
N HIS A 90 3.22 -9.60 -2.34
CA HIS A 90 2.41 -8.62 -3.08
C HIS A 90 1.28 -9.32 -3.82
N ASN A 91 0.06 -8.86 -3.57
CA ASN A 91 -1.13 -9.21 -4.34
C ASN A 91 -1.64 -7.99 -5.08
N THR A 92 -1.98 -8.17 -6.34
CA THR A 92 -2.71 -7.14 -7.10
C THR A 92 -4.17 -7.12 -6.65
N CYS A 93 -4.72 -5.93 -6.46
CA CYS A 93 -6.12 -5.74 -6.07
C CYS A 93 -7.06 -6.35 -7.13
N PRO A 94 -7.90 -7.34 -6.77
CA PRO A 94 -8.82 -7.97 -7.71
C PRO A 94 -9.88 -7.00 -8.25
N ALA A 95 -10.30 -6.02 -7.45
CA ALA A 95 -11.29 -5.03 -7.88
C ALA A 95 -10.81 -4.24 -9.10
N HIS A 96 -9.54 -3.86 -9.13
CA HIS A 96 -8.94 -3.21 -10.29
C HIS A 96 -8.80 -4.15 -11.50
N ILE A 97 -8.52 -5.43 -11.29
CA ILE A 97 -8.48 -6.42 -12.38
C ILE A 97 -9.88 -6.59 -12.99
N VAL A 98 -10.92 -6.67 -12.17
CA VAL A 98 -12.32 -6.82 -12.63
C VAL A 98 -12.78 -5.57 -13.39
N ASN A 99 -12.44 -4.38 -12.91
CA ASN A 99 -12.76 -3.12 -13.58
C ASN A 99 -12.03 -2.93 -14.93
N LEU A 100 -10.91 -3.64 -15.15
CA LEU A 100 -10.18 -3.61 -16.42
C LEU A 100 -10.73 -4.57 -17.48
N ILE A 101 -11.50 -5.59 -17.09
CA ILE A 101 -12.07 -6.59 -18.00
C ILE A 101 -13.58 -6.42 -18.23
N SER A 102 -14.23 -5.51 -17.49
CA SER A 102 -15.62 -5.11 -17.67
C SER A 102 -15.76 -4.01 -18.71
#